data_AF-A0A520HX50-F1
#
_entry.id   AF-A0A520HX50-F1
#
_cell.length_a   1.000
_cell.length_b   1.000
_cell.length_c   1.000
_cell.angle_alpha   90.00
_cell.angle_beta   90.00
_cell.angle_gamma   90.00
#
_symmetry.space_group_name_H-M   'P 1'
#
loop_
_entity.id
_entity.type
_entity.pdbx_description
1 polymer ?
#
loop_
_entity_poly.entity_id
_entity_poly.type
_entity_poly.pdbx_seq_one_letter_code
_entity_poly.pdbx_strand_id
1 'polypeptide(L)' 'MDPAFFDRPVLDVARALIGWTLLVDGVGGVIVETEAYHAGDPAAHSYAGRTVRKAAMFGPPGRAY' A
#
# COMPACT_ATOMS: atom_id res chain seq x y z
N MET A 1 14.44 -2.37 -3.14
CA MET A 1 13.69 -2.35 -1.88
C MET A 1 13.33 -3.78 -1.54
N ASP A 2 13.39 -4.18 -0.27
CA ASP A 2 13.15 -5.56 0.15
C ASP A 2 11.63 -5.88 0.13
N PRO A 3 11.16 -6.88 -0.64
CA PRO A 3 9.76 -7.31 -0.62
C PRO A 3 9.25 -7.68 0.77
N ALA A 4 10.13 -8.17 1.67
CA ALA A 4 9.77 -8.52 3.04
C ALA A 4 9.31 -7.31 3.86
N PHE A 5 9.69 -6.08 3.49
CA PHE A 5 9.15 -4.88 4.13
C PHE A 5 7.64 -4.73 3.90
N PHE A 6 7.15 -5.06 2.70
CA PHE A 6 5.74 -4.91 2.36
C PHE A 6 4.91 -6.13 2.78
N ASP A 7 5.54 -7.28 3.01
CA ASP A 7 4.90 -8.50 3.50
C ASP A 7 4.72 -8.49 5.03
N ARG A 8 4.04 -7.46 5.53
CA ARG A 8 3.74 -7.25 6.95
C ARG A 8 2.29 -6.78 7.12
N PRO A 9 1.73 -6.81 8.35
CA PRO A 9 0.40 -6.27 8.59
C PRO A 9 0.26 -4.82 8.09
N VAL A 10 -0.88 -4.50 7.47
CA VAL A 10 -1.10 -3.21 6.78
C VAL A 10 -0.89 -1.99 7.69
N LEU A 11 -1.24 -2.11 8.97
CA LEU A 11 -1.04 -1.05 9.97
C LEU A 11 0.44 -0.80 10.27
N ASP A 12 1.27 -1.84 10.25
CA ASP A 12 2.70 -1.72 10.51
C ASP A 12 3.42 -1.12 9.30
N VAL A 13 3.03 -1.54 8.10
CA VAL A 13 3.55 -0.98 6.84
C VAL A 13 3.21 0.51 6.75
N ALA A 14 1.94 0.89 6.96
CA ALA A 14 1.51 2.29 6.88
C ALA A 14 2.32 3.20 7.81
N ARG A 15 2.45 2.83 9.09
CA ARG A 15 3.25 3.59 10.06
C ARG A 15 4.74 3.66 9.68
N ALA A 16 5.30 2.55 9.21
CA ALA A 16 6.71 2.46 8.85
C ALA A 16 7.08 3.25 7.58
N LEU A 17 6.10 3.59 6.74
CA LEU A 17 6.29 4.40 5.54
C LEU A 17 6.42 5.89 5.83
N ILE A 18 5.95 6.38 6.97
CA ILE A 18 6.13 7.79 7.35
C ILE A 18 7.63 8.12 7.43
N GLY A 19 8.04 9.18 6.76
CA GLY A 19 9.44 9.61 6.66
C GLY A 19 10.20 9.01 5.47
N TRP A 20 9.62 8.08 4.72
CA TRP A 20 10.25 7.55 3.50
C TRP A 20 10.17 8.56 2.35
N THR A 21 11.19 8.58 1.50
CA THR A 21 11.15 9.36 0.25
C THR A 21 10.59 8.50 -0.88
N LEU A 22 9.48 8.95 -1.47
CA LEU A 22 8.94 8.39 -2.71
C LEU A 22 9.38 9.26 -3.88
N LEU A 23 9.97 8.64 -4.90
CA LEU A 23 10.35 9.30 -6.14
C LEU A 23 9.78 8.55 -7.34
N VAL A 24 9.31 9.31 -8.33
CA VAL A 24 8.93 8.83 -9.66
C VAL A 24 9.73 9.64 -10.67
N ASP A 25 10.60 8.97 -11.43
CA ASP A 25 11.52 9.62 -12.38
C ASP A 25 12.29 10.80 -11.78
N GLY A 26 12.71 10.64 -10.52
CA GLY A 26 13.48 11.66 -9.76
C GLY A 26 12.64 12.76 -9.11
N VAL A 27 11.33 12.79 -9.34
CA VAL A 27 10.40 13.78 -8.75
C VAL A 27 9.62 13.15 -7.60
N GLY A 28 9.55 13.83 -6.46
CA GLY A 28 8.74 13.38 -5.34
C GLY A 28 9.10 14.03 -4.03
N GLY A 29 8.88 13.32 -2.93
CA GLY A 29 9.02 13.89 -1.59
C GLY A 29 8.89 12.86 -0.48
N VAL A 30 8.92 13.37 0.75
CA VAL A 30 8.78 12.57 1.97
C VAL A 30 7.31 12.25 2.20
N ILE A 31 7.00 10.99 2.49
CA ILE A 31 5.69 10.52 2.93
C ILE A 31 5.44 11.05 4.34
N VAL A 32 4.46 11.94 4.49
CA VAL A 32 4.09 12.55 5.78
C VAL A 32 2.78 12.03 6.35
N GLU A 33 2.01 11.30 5.54
CA GLU A 33 0.71 10.75 5.90
C GLU A 33 0.47 9.43 5.15
N THR A 34 -0.20 8.50 5.81
CA THR A 34 -0.60 7.20 5.23
C THR A 34 -1.92 6.75 5.84
N GLU A 35 -2.73 6.06 5.06
CA GLU A 35 -3.91 5.33 5.52
C GLU A 35 -3.71 3.82 5.31
N ALA A 36 -4.37 3.02 6.15
CA ALA A 36 -4.29 1.57 6.10
C ALA A 36 -5.68 0.98 5.91
N TYR A 37 -5.86 0.21 4.84
CA TYR A 37 -7.11 -0.47 4.51
C TYR A 37 -6.94 -1.98 4.64
N HIS A 38 -7.69 -2.61 5.55
CA HIS A 38 -7.69 -4.07 5.72
C HIS A 38 -8.70 -4.74 4.77
N ALA A 39 -8.53 -6.03 4.50
CA ALA A 39 -9.43 -6.78 3.61
C ALA A 39 -10.89 -6.80 4.09
N GLY A 40 -11.11 -6.76 5.41
CA GLY A 40 -12.45 -6.70 6.02
C GLY A 40 -13.00 -5.29 6.21
N ASP A 41 -12.31 -4.24 5.77
CA ASP A 41 -12.74 -2.85 5.94
C ASP A 41 -13.74 -2.44 4.84
N PRO A 42 -15.00 -2.08 5.17
CA PRO A 42 -15.98 -1.62 4.18
C PRO A 42 -15.55 -0.38 3.39
N ALA A 43 -14.63 0.43 3.91
CA ALA A 43 -14.05 1.58 3.20
C ALA A 43 -13.02 1.15 2.13
N ALA A 44 -12.48 -0.07 2.22
CA ALA A 44 -11.50 -0.56 1.27
C ALA A 44 -12.14 -0.89 -0.09
N HIS A 45 -11.49 -0.46 -1.16
CA HIS A 45 -11.87 -0.88 -2.51
C HIS A 45 -11.91 -2.41 -2.67
N SER A 46 -11.04 -3.15 -1.96
CA SER A 46 -11.00 -4.61 -1.99
C SER A 46 -12.18 -5.31 -1.30
N TYR A 47 -12.97 -4.59 -0.48
CA TYR A 47 -14.05 -5.18 0.34
C TYR A 47 -15.06 -6.00 -0.46
N ALA A 48 -15.52 -5.47 -1.59
CA ALA A 48 -16.47 -6.14 -2.49
C ALA A 48 -15.82 -7.17 -3.44
N GLY A 49 -14.59 -7.61 -3.14
CA GLY A 49 -13.85 -8.59 -3.93
C GLY A 49 -13.15 -8.03 -5.17
N ARG A 50 -12.53 -8.96 -5.91
CA ARG A 50 -11.61 -8.67 -7.01
C ARG A 50 -12.34 -8.27 -8.28
N THR A 51 -11.90 -7.18 -8.91
CA THR A 51 -12.27 -6.77 -10.28
C THR A 51 -11.01 -6.41 -11.07
N VAL A 52 -11.11 -6.22 -12.39
CA VAL A 52 -9.97 -5.82 -13.24
C VAL A 52 -9.26 -4.59 -12.69
N ARG A 53 -10.01 -3.54 -12.35
CA ARG A 53 -9.48 -2.29 -11.76
C ARG A 53 -8.66 -2.56 -10.50
N LYS A 54 -9.14 -3.45 -9.63
CA LYS A 54 -8.62 -3.65 -8.27
C LYS A 54 -7.66 -4.83 -8.14
N ALA A 55 -7.26 -5.44 -9.25
CA ALA A 55 -6.50 -6.69 -9.26
C ALA A 55 -5.15 -6.58 -8.52
N ALA A 56 -4.51 -5.41 -8.55
CA ALA A 56 -3.23 -5.17 -7.87
C ALA A 56 -3.33 -5.35 -6.34
N MET A 57 -4.48 -5.04 -5.72
CA MET A 57 -4.70 -5.20 -4.28
C MET A 57 -4.78 -6.67 -3.81
N PHE A 58 -4.92 -7.63 -4.73
CA PHE A 58 -5.03 -9.07 -4.44
C PHE A 58 -3.78 -9.86 -4.84
N GLY A 59 -2.75 -9.18 -5.34
CA GLY A 59 -1.48 -9.78 -5.74
C GLY A 59 -0.45 -9.76 -4.62
N PRO A 60 0.81 -10.09 -4.95
CA PRO A 60 1.91 -9.96 -4.02
C PRO A 60 2.04 -8.52 -3.48
N PRO A 61 2.53 -8.33 -2.24
CA PRO A 61 2.73 -7.02 -1.64
C PRO A 61 3.78 -6.18 -2.39
N GLY A 62 3.78 -4.86 -2.17
CA GLY A 62 4.72 -3.94 -2.82
C GLY A 62 4.34 -3.54 -4.25
N ARG A 63 3.07 -3.70 -4.64
CA ARG A 63 2.53 -3.25 -5.93
C ARG A 63 1.70 -1.98 -5.76
N ALA A 64 1.90 -1.01 -6.65
CA ALA A 64 1.03 0.16 -6.74
C ALA A 64 -0.36 -0.25 -7.27
N TYR A 65 -1.41 0.32 -6.69
CA TYR A 65 -2.81 0.13 -7.06
C TYR A 65 -3.47 1.50 -7.28
#